data_AF-A0A973B6S5-F1
#
_entry.id   AF-A0A973B6S5-F1
#
_cell.length_a   1.000
_cell.length_b   1.000
_cell.length_c   1.000
_cell.angle_alpha   90.00
_cell.angle_beta   90.00
_cell.angle_gamma   90.00
#
_symmetry.space_group_name_H-M   'P 1'
#
loop_
_entity.id
_entity.type
_entity.pdbx_description
1 polymer ?
#
loop_
_entity_poly.entity_id
_entity_poly.type
_entity_poly.pdbx_seq_one_letter_code
_entity_poly.pdbx_strand_id
1 'polypeptide(L)'
;MTFSIHGLAVSRGIAIGRAVLVASSRADVAHYFVDASQIETEIQRVRASRNAVTDEITRLQRELPRDAPSELAALLDVHLMLLQDEQLISGV
;
A
#
# COMPACT_ATOMS: atom_id res chain seq x y z
N MET A 1 36.83 -15.59 4.56
CA MET A 1 36.33 -14.44 5.34
C MET A 1 34.84 -14.64 5.55
N THR A 2 34.42 -14.85 6.79
CA THR A 2 33.00 -15.04 7.17
C THR A 2 32.46 -13.71 7.66
N PHE A 3 31.32 -13.25 7.15
CA PHE A 3 30.62 -12.08 7.67
C PHE A 3 29.40 -12.54 8.47
N SER A 4 29.16 -11.92 9.61
CA SER A 4 27.98 -12.17 10.45
C SER A 4 27.35 -10.84 10.81
N ILE A 5 26.03 -10.74 10.67
CA ILE A 5 25.25 -9.55 10.99
C ILE A 5 24.49 -9.83 12.29
N HIS A 6 24.67 -8.97 13.28
CA HIS A 6 24.00 -9.09 14.58
C HIS A 6 22.84 -8.08 14.64
N GLY A 7 21.72 -8.50 15.23
CA GLY A 7 20.52 -7.67 15.36
C GLY A 7 19.64 -8.13 16.53
N LEU A 8 18.44 -7.56 16.62
CA LEU A 8 17.46 -7.95 17.64
C LEU A 8 16.73 -9.23 17.20
N ALA A 9 16.80 -10.28 18.01
CA ALA A 9 16.12 -11.54 17.71
C ALA A 9 14.60 -11.40 17.95
N VAL A 10 13.82 -11.48 16.87
CA VAL A 10 12.34 -11.41 16.92
C VAL A 10 11.66 -12.78 16.91
N SER A 11 12.38 -13.85 16.54
CA SER A 11 11.88 -15.23 16.51
C SER A 11 13.00 -16.25 16.74
N ARG A 12 12.65 -17.48 17.12
CA ARG A 12 13.59 -18.61 17.32
C ARG A 12 13.65 -19.47 16.06
N GLY A 13 14.83 -19.95 15.69
CA GLY A 13 15.02 -20.90 14.59
C GLY A 13 16.12 -20.50 13.60
N ILE A 14 16.33 -21.33 12.59
CA ILE A 14 17.30 -21.12 11.50
C ILE A 14 16.57 -21.31 10.16
N ALA A 15 16.63 -20.31 9.28
CA ALA A 15 16.12 -20.40 7.92
C ALA A 15 17.28 -20.28 6.93
N ILE A 16 17.30 -21.15 5.91
CA ILE A 16 18.30 -21.14 4.83
C ILE A 16 17.54 -20.95 3.51
N GLY A 17 17.84 -19.87 2.79
CA GLY A 17 17.14 -19.53 1.56
C GLY A 17 17.73 -18.32 0.85
N ARG A 18 17.09 -17.90 -0.24
CA ARG A 18 17.47 -16.70 -0.97
C ARG A 18 16.98 -15.46 -0.23
N ALA A 19 17.86 -14.49 -0.02
CA ALA A 19 17.48 -13.17 0.46
C ALA A 19 16.80 -12.39 -0.67
N VAL A 20 15.60 -11.88 -0.42
CA VAL A 20 14.88 -10.98 -1.32
C VAL A 20 14.91 -9.59 -0.71
N LEU A 21 15.55 -8.65 -1.39
CA LEU A 21 15.59 -7.26 -0.96
C LEU A 21 14.34 -6.54 -1.47
N VAL A 22 13.45 -6.19 -0.55
CA VAL A 22 12.34 -5.28 -0.84
C VAL A 22 12.86 -3.87 -0.62
N ALA A 23 13.06 -3.12 -1.70
CA ALA A 23 13.43 -1.72 -1.60
C ALA A 23 12.30 -0.95 -0.90
N SER A 24 12.62 -0.22 0.17
CA SER A 24 11.70 0.77 0.71
C SER A 24 11.63 1.94 -0.28
N SER A 25 10.75 1.83 -1.25
CA SER A 25 10.39 2.96 -2.09
C SER A 25 9.63 3.96 -1.22
N ARG A 26 10.33 4.96 -0.69
CA ARG A 26 9.65 6.24 -0.44
C ARG A 26 9.19 6.70 -1.81
N ALA A 27 7.88 6.78 -2.02
CA ALA A 27 7.35 7.35 -3.25
C ALA A 27 7.95 8.75 -3.41
N ASP A 28 8.65 8.99 -4.52
CA ASP A 28 9.14 10.32 -4.84
C ASP A 28 7.94 11.16 -5.27
N VAL A 29 7.44 11.99 -4.34
CA VAL A 29 6.25 12.82 -4.57
C VAL A 29 6.70 14.17 -5.11
N ALA A 30 6.59 14.34 -6.41
CA ALA A 30 6.90 15.59 -7.08
C ALA A 30 5.91 16.69 -6.65
N HIS A 31 6.45 17.84 -6.24
CA HIS A 31 5.69 19.04 -5.91
C HIS A 31 5.91 20.08 -7.02
N TYR A 32 4.89 20.32 -7.84
CA TYR A 32 4.94 21.28 -8.93
C TYR A 32 3.58 21.91 -9.16
N PHE A 33 3.58 23.12 -9.72
CA PHE A 33 2.36 23.74 -10.22
C PHE A 33 1.98 23.13 -11.56
N VAL A 34 0.67 22.97 -11.77
CA VAL A 34 0.10 22.51 -13.04
C VAL A 34 -0.56 23.68 -13.74
N ASP A 35 -0.52 23.67 -15.08
CA ASP A 35 -1.24 24.66 -15.86
C ASP A 35 -2.75 24.48 -15.70
N ALA A 36 -3.51 25.56 -15.87
CA ALA A 36 -4.98 25.52 -15.74
C ALA A 36 -5.63 24.49 -16.68
N SER A 37 -5.03 24.27 -17.85
CA SER A 37 -5.47 23.27 -18.83
C SER A 37 -5.27 21.82 -18.36
N GLN A 38 -4.40 21.59 -17.37
CA GLN A 38 -4.07 20.26 -16.85
C GLN A 38 -4.94 19.86 -15.66
N ILE A 39 -5.59 20.81 -14.98
CA ILE A 39 -6.35 20.58 -13.73
C ILE A 39 -7.27 19.37 -13.83
N GLU A 40 -8.13 19.31 -14.85
CA GLU A 40 -9.07 18.19 -15.00
C GLU A 40 -8.36 16.86 -15.23
N THR A 41 -7.24 16.86 -15.95
CA THR A 41 -6.46 15.63 -16.16
C THR A 41 -5.85 15.13 -14.86
N GLU A 42 -5.37 16.04 -14.02
CA GLU A 42 -4.80 15.71 -12.71
C GLU A 42 -5.87 15.16 -11.74
N ILE A 43 -7.07 15.75 -11.73
CA ILE A 43 -8.23 15.26 -10.97
C ILE A 43 -8.63 13.86 -11.43
N GLN A 44 -8.68 13.62 -12.75
CA GLN A 44 -8.98 12.27 -13.25
C GLN A 44 -7.87 11.27 -12.90
N ARG A 45 -6.60 11.68 -12.94
CA ARG A 45 -5.47 10.81 -12.60
C ARG A 45 -5.55 10.31 -11.15
N VAL A 46 -5.84 11.20 -10.20
CA VAL A 46 -5.98 10.81 -8.79
C VAL A 46 -7.22 9.97 -8.54
N ARG A 47 -8.36 10.27 -9.19
CA ARG A 47 -9.56 9.43 -9.10
C ARG A 47 -9.33 8.03 -9.66
N ALA A 48 -8.65 7.91 -10.80
CA ALA A 48 -8.28 6.63 -11.38
C ALA A 48 -7.35 5.83 -10.45
N SER A 49 -6.36 6.52 -9.85
CA SER A 49 -5.43 5.90 -8.89
C SER A 49 -6.16 5.38 -7.64
N ARG A 50 -7.05 6.18 -7.08
CA ARG A 50 -7.91 5.77 -5.95
C ARG A 50 -8.71 4.52 -6.29
N ASN A 51 -9.39 4.50 -7.45
CA ASN A 51 -10.19 3.35 -7.88
C ASN A 51 -9.32 2.10 -8.04
N ALA A 52 -8.11 2.23 -8.59
CA ALA A 52 -7.18 1.10 -8.72
C ALA A 52 -6.78 0.52 -7.35
N VAL A 53 -6.56 1.37 -6.34
CA VAL A 53 -6.24 0.93 -4.98
C VAL A 53 -7.47 0.28 -4.32
N THR A 54 -8.67 0.83 -4.51
CA THR A 54 -9.93 0.19 -4.07
C THR A 54 -10.03 -1.23 -4.61
N ASP A 55 -9.84 -1.41 -5.93
CA ASP A 55 -9.91 -2.72 -6.59
C ASP A 55 -8.84 -3.69 -6.07
N GLU A 56 -7.64 -3.18 -5.79
CA GLU A 56 -6.55 -3.97 -5.21
C GLU A 56 -6.86 -4.43 -3.79
N ILE A 57 -7.35 -3.56 -2.92
CA ILE A 57 -7.73 -3.93 -1.54
C ILE A 57 -8.88 -4.95 -1.58
N THR A 58 -9.90 -4.74 -2.40
CA THR A 58 -11.01 -5.69 -2.54
C THR A 58 -10.54 -7.04 -3.12
N ARG A 59 -9.50 -7.06 -3.96
CA ARG A 59 -8.88 -8.30 -4.43
C ARG A 59 -8.12 -9.00 -3.30
N LEU A 60 -7.30 -8.27 -2.55
CA LEU A 60 -6.56 -8.80 -1.40
C LEU A 60 -7.50 -9.42 -0.35
N GLN A 61 -8.64 -8.77 -0.09
CA GLN A 61 -9.66 -9.33 0.81
C GLN A 61 -10.22 -10.67 0.32
N ARG A 62 -10.44 -10.83 -0.98
CA ARG A 62 -10.94 -12.08 -1.58
C ARG A 62 -9.90 -13.20 -1.60
N GLU A 63 -8.63 -12.83 -1.65
CA GLU A 63 -7.49 -13.76 -1.70
C GLU A 63 -6.91 -14.08 -0.33
N LEU A 64 -7.52 -13.58 0.77
CA LEU A 64 -7.09 -13.85 2.13
C LEU A 64 -7.05 -15.36 2.43
N PRO A 65 -5.92 -15.88 2.94
CA PRO A 65 -5.81 -17.27 3.40
C PRO A 65 -6.82 -17.59 4.51
N ARG A 66 -7.24 -18.86 4.61
CA ARG A 66 -8.19 -19.30 5.65
C ARG A 66 -7.63 -19.20 7.07
N ASP A 67 -6.32 -19.22 7.21
CA ASP A 67 -5.56 -19.09 8.46
C ASP A 67 -5.14 -17.63 8.75
N ALA A 68 -5.55 -16.67 7.92
CA ALA A 68 -5.29 -15.26 8.17
C ALA A 68 -6.02 -14.78 9.44
N PRO A 69 -5.41 -13.90 10.25
CA PRO A 69 -6.07 -13.29 11.40
C PRO A 69 -7.32 -12.52 10.99
N SER A 70 -8.41 -12.66 11.76
CA SER A 70 -9.67 -11.96 11.48
C SER A 70 -9.55 -10.43 11.46
N GLU A 71 -8.60 -9.90 12.23
CA GLU A 71 -8.28 -8.49 12.35
C GLU A 71 -7.74 -7.91 11.04
N LEU A 72 -7.13 -8.75 10.19
CA LEU A 72 -6.58 -8.31 8.92
C LEU A 72 -7.69 -7.89 7.94
N ALA A 73 -8.79 -8.65 7.89
CA ALA A 73 -9.94 -8.30 7.06
C ALA A 73 -10.56 -6.96 7.51
N ALA A 74 -10.76 -6.81 8.83
CA ALA A 74 -11.30 -5.58 9.41
C ALA A 74 -10.38 -4.37 9.15
N LEU A 75 -9.05 -4.56 9.21
CA LEU A 75 -8.09 -3.51 8.90
C LEU A 75 -8.21 -3.08 7.43
N LEU A 76 -8.37 -4.02 6.49
CA LEU A 76 -8.59 -3.69 5.08
C LEU A 76 -9.92 -2.96 4.85
N ASP A 77 -10.99 -3.32 5.57
CA ASP A 77 -12.29 -2.63 5.48
C ASP A 77 -12.17 -1.16 5.88
N VAL A 78 -11.46 -0.85 6.97
CA VAL A 78 -11.22 0.54 7.39
C VAL A 78 -10.50 1.34 6.29
N HIS A 79 -9.50 0.76 5.64
CA HIS A 79 -8.79 1.45 4.56
C HIS A 79 -9.68 1.65 3.33
N LEU A 80 -10.55 0.70 3.03
CA LEU A 80 -11.55 0.83 1.96
C LEU A 80 -12.54 1.96 2.26
N MET A 81 -13.01 2.05 3.51
CA MET A 81 -13.90 3.14 3.96
C MET A 81 -13.24 4.51 3.78
N LEU A 82 -11.95 4.65 4.12
CA LEU A 82 -11.21 5.90 3.92
C LEU A 82 -11.10 6.26 2.43
N LEU A 83 -10.87 5.30 1.54
CA LEU A 83 -10.82 5.55 0.10
C LEU A 83 -12.20 5.93 -0.49
N GLN A 84 -13.28 5.54 0.17
CA GLN A 84 -14.66 5.79 -0.25
C GLN A 84 -15.30 6.98 0.45
N ASP A 85 -14.57 7.67 1.33
CA ASP A 85 -15.07 8.80 2.10
C ASP A 85 -15.40 10.00 1.20
N GLU A 86 -16.64 10.51 1.28
CA GLU A 86 -17.10 11.60 0.41
C GLU A 86 -16.33 12.92 0.61
N GLN A 87 -15.83 13.21 1.82
CA GLN A 87 -15.05 14.42 2.08
C GLN A 87 -13.69 14.33 1.39
N LEU A 88 -13.04 13.16 1.45
CA LEU A 88 -11.78 12.93 0.74
C LEU A 88 -11.97 12.91 -0.79
N ILE A 89 -13.11 12.42 -1.27
CA ILE A 89 -13.42 12.38 -2.70
C ILE A 89 -13.77 13.78 -3.24
N SER A 90 -14.54 14.57 -2.50
CA SER A 90 -14.96 15.91 -2.95
C SER A 90 -13.86 16.96 -2.80
N GLY A 91 -12.92 16.75 -1.88
CA GLY A 91 -11.75 17.61 -1.72
C GLY A 91 -10.72 17.51 -2.86
N VAL A 92 -10.95 16.62 -3.84
CA VAL A 92 -10.07 16.34 -4.99
C VAL A 92 -10.84 16.32 -6.31
#